data_AF-A0A7S1EMI7-F1
#
_entry.id   AF-A0A7S1EMI7-F1
#
_cell.length_a   1.000
_cell.length_b   1.000
_cell.length_c   1.000
_cell.angle_alpha   90.00
_cell.angle_beta   90.00
_cell.angle_gamma   90.00
#
_symmetry.space_group_name_H-M   'P 1'
#
loop_
_entity.id
_entity.type
_entity.pdbx_description
1 polymer ?
#
loop_
_entity_poly.entity_id
_entity_poly.type
_entity_poly.pdbx_seq_one_letter_code
_entity_poly.pdbx_strand_id
1 'polypeptide(L)'
;YGGELISVGMNPSERLCKRFNETALGVANGTYEGVWPRGPDGVYHSCGMAEFELGLPVYQQCVDMENPRSTFSHFDHVGGAMLAVTQVSAMDVSYQVLWQSLESEPTFYTTPLTFLFYMVITTFNTFLLLGLFVAVVTG
;
A
#
# COMPACT_ATOMS: atom_id res chain seq x y z
N TYR A 1 11.70 11.45 -1.47
CA TYR A 1 10.99 10.48 -0.62
C TYR A 1 10.50 9.36 -1.51
N GLY A 2 11.37 8.38 -1.80
CA GLY A 2 11.04 7.22 -2.61
C GLY A 2 10.77 6.05 -1.67
N GLY A 3 9.57 5.51 -1.69
CA GLY A 3 9.26 4.26 -1.02
C GLY A 3 9.41 3.13 -2.03
N GLU A 4 10.40 2.27 -1.85
CA GLU A 4 10.51 1.04 -2.61
C GLU A 4 9.45 0.06 -2.11
N LEU A 5 8.57 -0.37 -3.03
CA LEU A 5 7.56 -1.39 -2.80
C LEU A 5 8.08 -2.73 -3.29
N ILE A 6 7.94 -3.74 -2.44
CA ILE A 6 8.63 -5.01 -2.58
C ILE A 6 7.61 -6.15 -2.48
N SER A 7 7.50 -6.97 -3.53
CA SER A 7 6.76 -8.25 -3.58
C SER A 7 7.73 -9.44 -3.38
N VAL A 8 7.23 -10.53 -2.83
CA VAL A 8 7.94 -11.82 -2.78
C VAL A 8 7.28 -12.72 -3.82
N GLY A 9 8.07 -13.27 -4.75
CA GLY A 9 7.55 -13.95 -5.94
C GLY A 9 6.60 -15.13 -5.70
N MET A 10 5.49 -15.08 -6.44
CA MET A 10 4.56 -16.12 -6.92
C MET A 10 4.13 -17.21 -5.93
N ASN A 11 3.15 -16.90 -5.06
CA ASN A 11 2.05 -17.75 -4.52
C ASN A 11 1.36 -17.02 -3.32
N PRO A 12 0.20 -17.46 -2.76
CA PRO A 12 -0.78 -16.61 -2.00
C PRO A 12 -0.32 -15.96 -0.68
N SER A 13 0.99 -15.97 -0.40
CA SER A 13 1.71 -15.32 0.70
C SER A 13 2.45 -14.03 0.30
N GLU A 14 2.22 -13.48 -0.89
CA GLU A 14 2.79 -12.17 -1.27
C GLU A 14 2.12 -11.07 -0.46
N ARG A 15 2.88 -10.40 0.40
CA ARG A 15 2.47 -9.17 1.07
C ARG A 15 3.41 -8.07 0.63
N LEU A 16 2.87 -6.90 0.34
CA LEU A 16 3.71 -5.74 0.05
C LEU A 16 4.52 -5.38 1.30
N CYS A 17 5.84 -5.37 1.14
CA CYS A 17 6.76 -5.04 2.19
C CYS A 17 7.41 -3.69 1.91
N LYS A 18 7.53 -2.85 2.94
CA LYS A 18 8.21 -1.56 2.87
C LYS A 18 9.47 -1.64 3.73
N ARG A 19 10.61 -1.28 3.15
CA ARG A 19 11.86 -1.08 3.90
C ARG A 19 11.87 0.32 4.50
N PHE A 20 12.34 0.42 5.73
CA PHE A 20 12.49 1.68 6.44
C PHE A 20 13.96 1.90 6.79
N ASN A 21 14.51 3.03 6.37
CA ASN A 21 15.82 3.47 6.82
C ASN A 21 15.75 4.00 8.26
N GLU A 22 16.81 3.82 9.03
CA GLU A 22 16.94 4.29 10.43
C GLU A 22 16.63 5.81 10.54
N THR A 23 17.01 6.60 9.54
CA THR A 23 16.72 8.04 9.43
C THR A 23 15.25 8.36 9.17
N ALA A 24 14.52 7.51 8.45
CA ALA A 24 13.09 7.70 8.16
C ALA A 24 12.20 7.36 9.36
N LEU A 25 12.67 6.48 10.23
CA LEU A 25 12.04 6.13 11.51
C LEU A 25 12.40 7.11 12.65
N GLY A 26 13.30 8.07 12.39
CA GLY A 26 13.76 9.02 13.42
C GLY A 26 14.62 8.37 14.50
N VAL A 27 15.20 7.18 14.25
CA VAL A 27 15.97 6.42 15.22
C VAL A 27 17.46 6.50 14.87
N ALA A 28 18.16 7.43 15.50
CA ALA A 28 19.62 7.40 15.53
C ALA A 28 20.05 6.41 16.61
N ASN A 29 20.78 5.36 16.25
CA ASN A 29 21.36 4.36 17.16
C ASN A 29 20.40 3.32 17.75
N GLY A 30 19.75 2.56 16.86
CA GLY A 30 19.39 1.16 17.14
C GLY A 30 18.61 0.92 18.42
N THR A 31 17.31 1.18 18.36
CA THR A 31 16.21 0.24 18.66
C THR A 31 14.93 1.04 18.52
N TYR A 32 14.21 0.88 17.40
CA TYR A 32 12.84 1.35 17.30
C TYR A 32 11.96 0.39 18.12
N GLU A 33 11.58 0.78 19.35
CA GLU A 33 10.65 0.21 20.38
C GLU A 33 9.98 -1.17 20.17
N GLY A 34 10.54 -2.11 19.42
CA GLY A 34 9.89 -3.36 19.05
C GLY A 34 8.60 -3.16 18.28
N VAL A 35 8.56 -2.26 17.28
CA VAL A 35 7.37 -2.06 16.42
C VAL A 35 7.56 -2.66 15.02
N TRP A 36 8.79 -2.77 14.53
CA TRP A 36 9.09 -3.41 13.23
C TRP A 36 10.19 -4.47 13.38
N PRO A 37 10.07 -5.63 12.73
CA PRO A 37 11.14 -6.62 12.68
C PRO A 37 12.37 -6.06 11.96
N ARG A 38 13.55 -6.40 12.47
CA ARG A 38 14.84 -6.06 11.85
C ARG A 38 15.36 -7.28 11.08
N GLY A 39 15.62 -7.10 9.79
CA GLY A 39 16.21 -8.14 8.95
C GLY A 39 17.70 -8.38 9.25
N PRO A 40 18.28 -9.48 8.73
CA PRO A 40 19.71 -9.79 8.88
C PRO A 40 20.63 -8.80 8.12
N ASP A 41 20.07 -8.05 7.18
CA ASP A 41 20.66 -6.90 6.48
C ASP A 41 20.70 -5.62 7.34
N GLY A 42 20.11 -5.65 8.54
CA GLY A 42 20.10 -4.54 9.48
C GLY A 42 19.01 -3.50 9.21
N VAL A 43 18.16 -3.70 8.20
CA VAL A 43 17.08 -2.80 7.79
C VAL A 43 15.74 -3.23 8.42
N TYR A 44 14.92 -2.25 8.79
CA TYR A 44 13.58 -2.48 9.31
C TYR A 44 12.59 -2.68 8.17
N HIS A 45 11.64 -3.61 8.33
CA HIS A 45 10.67 -3.86 7.28
C HIS A 45 9.28 -4.23 7.81
N SER A 46 8.23 -3.98 7.02
CA SER A 46 6.83 -4.24 7.40
C SER A 46 6.38 -5.70 7.21
N CYS A 47 7.13 -6.51 6.46
CA CYS A 47 6.83 -7.93 6.28
C CYS A 47 7.13 -8.71 7.56
N GLY A 48 6.37 -9.77 7.82
CA GLY A 48 6.52 -10.51 9.07
C GLY A 48 6.03 -9.79 10.33
N MET A 49 5.34 -8.66 10.20
CA MET A 49 4.87 -7.89 11.37
C MET A 49 3.81 -8.67 12.18
N ALA A 50 2.95 -9.44 11.52
CA ALA A 50 2.00 -10.32 12.20
C ALA A 50 2.70 -11.41 13.02
N GLU A 51 3.75 -12.02 12.47
CA GLU A 51 4.58 -13.00 13.16
C GLU A 51 5.36 -12.35 14.31
N PHE A 52 5.86 -11.13 14.12
CA PHE A 52 6.58 -10.35 15.11
C PHE A 52 5.70 -9.94 16.30
N GLU A 53 4.45 -9.49 16.07
CA GLU A 53 3.47 -9.21 17.13
C GLU A 53 3.12 -10.44 17.95
N LEU A 54 3.19 -11.63 17.34
CA LEU A 54 2.98 -12.92 17.99
C LEU A 54 4.25 -13.46 18.69
N GLY A 55 5.37 -12.72 18.67
CA GLY A 55 6.65 -13.14 19.24
C GLY A 55 7.29 -14.33 18.52
N LEU A 56 6.87 -14.59 17.27
CA LEU A 56 7.41 -15.66 16.44
C LEU A 56 8.66 -15.17 15.68
N PRO A 57 9.61 -16.06 15.36
CA PRO A 57 10.77 -15.69 14.56
C PRO A 57 10.37 -15.30 13.13
N VAL A 58 10.85 -14.15 12.67
CA VAL A 58 10.61 -13.64 11.32
C VAL A 58 11.75 -14.08 10.39
N TYR A 59 11.44 -14.92 9.40
CA TYR A 59 12.40 -15.38 8.39
C TYR A 59 12.19 -14.75 7.01
N GLN A 60 11.12 -13.98 6.84
CA GLN A 60 10.81 -13.32 5.57
C GLN A 60 11.75 -12.13 5.34
N GLN A 61 12.19 -11.97 4.09
CA GLN A 61 13.03 -10.86 3.65
C GLN A 61 12.32 -10.13 2.51
N CYS A 62 12.48 -8.81 2.47
CA CYS A 62 12.04 -8.01 1.33
C CYS A 62 13.09 -8.14 0.21
N VAL A 63 12.63 -8.32 -1.03
CA VAL A 63 13.44 -8.22 -2.26
C VAL A 63 12.95 -7.09 -3.16
N ASP A 64 13.86 -6.27 -3.70
CA ASP A 64 13.46 -5.15 -4.55
C ASP A 64 12.61 -5.62 -5.77
N MET A 65 11.40 -5.07 -5.92
CA MET A 65 10.46 -5.42 -7.00
C MET A 65 9.97 -4.18 -7.73
N GLU A 66 9.46 -4.43 -8.94
CA GLU A 66 8.75 -3.44 -9.73
C GLU A 66 7.31 -3.25 -9.22
N ASN A 67 6.70 -2.12 -9.57
CA ASN A 67 5.35 -1.78 -9.13
C ASN A 67 4.29 -2.84 -9.52
N PRO A 68 3.26 -3.05 -8.68
CA PRO A 68 2.25 -4.08 -8.91
C PRO A 68 1.53 -3.88 -10.25
N ARG A 69 1.02 -5.00 -10.80
CA ARG A 69 0.39 -5.09 -12.12
C ARG A 69 1.30 -4.60 -13.26
N SER A 70 2.55 -5.06 -13.33
CA SER A 70 3.48 -4.66 -14.40
C SER A 70 3.64 -3.13 -14.50
N THR A 71 3.74 -2.46 -13.34
CA THR A 71 4.02 -1.01 -13.26
C THR A 71 2.85 -0.12 -13.70
N PHE A 72 1.63 -0.66 -13.87
CA PHE A 72 0.47 0.13 -14.26
C PHE A 72 -0.34 0.71 -13.10
N SER A 73 -0.16 0.19 -11.87
CA SER A 73 -0.94 0.60 -10.71
C SER A 73 -0.02 1.03 -9.56
N HIS A 74 0.25 2.33 -9.47
CA HIS A 74 1.09 2.90 -8.42
C HIS A 74 0.76 4.39 -8.22
N PHE A 75 1.32 5.00 -7.15
CA PHE A 75 1.11 6.42 -6.83
C PHE A 75 2.39 7.29 -6.97
N ASP A 76 3.47 6.74 -7.54
CA ASP A 76 4.77 7.43 -7.62
C ASP A 76 4.80 8.66 -8.53
N HIS A 77 3.93 8.69 -9.54
CA HIS A 77 3.81 9.81 -10.48
C HIS A 77 2.36 9.95 -10.95
N VAL A 78 2.03 11.15 -11.44
CA VAL A 78 0.65 11.54 -11.80
C VAL A 78 0.02 10.58 -12.80
N GLY A 79 0.80 10.08 -13.78
CA GLY A 79 0.32 9.15 -14.81
C GLY A 79 -0.22 7.84 -14.24
N GLY A 80 0.58 7.10 -13.46
CA GLY A 80 0.09 5.86 -12.84
C GLY A 80 -0.91 6.10 -11.72
N ALA A 81 -0.83 7.23 -11.00
CA ALA A 81 -1.84 7.60 -10.02
C ALA A 81 -3.21 7.80 -10.69
N MET A 82 -3.24 8.42 -11.87
CA MET A 82 -4.47 8.58 -12.66
C MET A 82 -5.02 7.22 -13.09
N LEU A 83 -4.18 6.28 -13.52
CA LEU A 83 -4.60 4.93 -13.89
C LEU A 83 -5.18 4.17 -12.68
N ALA A 84 -4.51 4.22 -11.53
CA ALA A 84 -4.97 3.59 -10.29
C ALA A 84 -6.32 4.16 -9.82
N VAL A 85 -6.48 5.49 -9.81
CA VAL A 85 -7.74 6.15 -9.46
C VAL A 85 -8.83 5.85 -10.48
N THR A 86 -8.49 5.76 -11.77
CA THR A 86 -9.46 5.41 -12.81
C THR A 86 -9.99 3.99 -12.63
N GLN A 87 -9.12 3.02 -12.32
CA GLN A 87 -9.54 1.65 -12.00
C GLN A 87 -10.52 1.60 -10.80
N VAL A 88 -10.22 2.38 -9.76
CA VAL A 88 -11.08 2.50 -8.58
C VAL A 88 -12.42 3.14 -8.94
N SER A 89 -12.40 4.20 -9.77
CA SER A 89 -13.60 4.90 -10.22
C SER A 89 -14.51 4.04 -11.09
N ALA A 90 -13.93 3.16 -11.90
CA ALA A 90 -14.66 2.21 -12.74
C ALA A 90 -15.18 0.99 -11.95
N MET A 91 -14.89 0.91 -10.64
CA MET A 91 -15.13 -0.27 -9.79
C MET A 91 -14.49 -1.56 -10.34
N ASP A 92 -13.49 -1.44 -11.21
CA ASP A 92 -12.82 -2.59 -11.82
C ASP A 92 -11.65 -3.02 -10.94
N VAL A 93 -11.82 -4.13 -10.22
CA VAL A 93 -10.80 -4.70 -9.33
C VAL A 93 -10.31 -3.69 -8.26
N SER A 94 -11.18 -2.75 -7.87
CA SER A 94 -10.88 -1.66 -6.93
C SER A 94 -10.40 -2.13 -5.56
N TYR A 95 -10.89 -3.30 -5.12
CA TYR A 95 -10.48 -3.92 -3.85
C TYR A 95 -8.99 -4.24 -3.82
N GLN A 96 -8.38 -4.66 -4.93
CA GLN A 96 -6.95 -4.97 -4.95
C GLN A 96 -6.11 -3.71 -4.78
N VAL A 97 -6.50 -2.60 -5.43
CA VAL A 97 -5.80 -1.32 -5.31
C VAL A 97 -5.88 -0.81 -3.87
N LEU A 98 -7.05 -0.94 -3.22
CA LEU A 98 -7.23 -0.61 -1.80
C LEU A 98 -6.35 -1.48 -0.90
N TRP A 99 -6.39 -2.81 -1.04
CA TRP A 99 -5.59 -3.70 -0.21
C TRP A 99 -4.09 -3.46 -0.40
N GLN A 100 -3.64 -3.27 -1.64
CA GLN A 100 -2.24 -2.96 -1.92
C GLN A 100 -1.82 -1.61 -1.31
N SER A 101 -2.70 -0.61 -1.33
CA SER A 101 -2.43 0.67 -0.68
C SER A 101 -2.35 0.54 0.85
N LEU A 102 -3.22 -0.26 1.45
CA LEU A 102 -3.22 -0.50 2.90
C LEU A 102 -1.97 -1.29 3.35
N GLU A 103 -1.56 -2.29 2.57
CA GLU A 103 -0.34 -3.07 2.83
C GLU A 103 0.93 -2.23 2.65
N SER A 104 0.92 -1.25 1.75
CA SER A 104 2.04 -0.33 1.55
C SER A 104 2.26 0.64 2.73
N GLU A 105 1.22 0.93 3.50
CA GLU A 105 1.27 1.86 4.64
C GLU A 105 0.52 1.31 5.86
N PRO A 106 1.03 0.26 6.52
CA PRO A 106 0.34 -0.45 7.60
C PRO A 106 0.36 0.30 8.95
N THR A 107 0.75 1.58 9.00
CA THR A 107 0.80 2.30 10.27
C THR A 107 -0.60 2.65 10.76
N PHE A 108 -0.81 2.58 12.09
CA PHE A 108 -2.10 2.87 12.73
C PHE A 108 -2.69 4.24 12.33
N TYR A 109 -1.84 5.22 12.01
CA TYR A 109 -2.26 6.55 11.57
C TYR A 109 -2.59 6.63 10.07
N THR A 110 -1.92 5.87 9.21
CA THR A 110 -2.11 5.91 7.75
C THR A 110 -3.29 5.08 7.29
N THR A 111 -3.51 3.91 7.89
CA THR A 111 -4.63 3.01 7.57
C THR A 111 -6.00 3.72 7.52
N PRO A 112 -6.44 4.48 8.55
CA PRO A 112 -7.74 5.17 8.50
C PRO A 112 -7.78 6.30 7.46
N LEU A 113 -6.67 6.99 7.20
CA LEU A 113 -6.58 8.02 6.17
C LEU A 113 -6.72 7.44 4.77
N THR A 114 -6.07 6.30 4.51
CA THR A 114 -6.19 5.56 3.25
C THR A 114 -7.65 5.15 3.03
N PHE A 115 -8.32 4.58 4.04
CA PHE A 115 -9.75 4.26 3.93
C PHE A 115 -10.62 5.48 3.62
N LEU A 116 -10.37 6.61 4.30
CA LEU A 116 -11.11 7.85 4.07
C LEU A 116 -10.92 8.35 2.63
N PHE A 117 -9.68 8.33 2.12
CA PHE A 117 -9.37 8.72 0.74
C PHE A 117 -10.17 7.89 -0.28
N TYR A 118 -10.18 6.57 -0.13
CA TYR A 118 -10.95 5.68 -1.01
C TYR A 118 -12.47 5.87 -0.88
N MET A 119 -12.97 6.13 0.33
CA MET A 119 -14.38 6.45 0.55
C MET A 119 -14.81 7.72 -0.19
N VAL A 120 -14.01 8.79 -0.11
CA VAL A 120 -14.28 10.06 -0.79
C VAL A 120 -14.27 9.86 -2.31
N ILE A 121 -13.23 9.22 -2.84
CA ILE A 121 -13.12 8.94 -4.29
C ILE A 121 -14.29 8.10 -4.79
N THR A 122 -14.63 7.03 -4.08
CA THR A 122 -15.74 6.15 -4.47
C THR A 122 -17.06 6.93 -4.44
N THR A 123 -17.25 7.80 -3.45
CA THR A 123 -18.48 8.60 -3.34
C THR A 123 -18.62 9.62 -4.47
N PHE A 124 -17.57 10.38 -4.74
CA PHE A 124 -17.57 11.37 -5.82
C PHE A 124 -17.65 10.74 -7.21
N ASN A 125 -16.91 9.66 -7.48
CA ASN A 125 -16.90 9.08 -8.82
C ASN A 125 -18.13 8.21 -9.09
N THR A 126 -18.53 7.37 -8.13
CA THR A 126 -19.61 6.42 -8.37
C THR A 126 -20.98 7.07 -8.22
N PHE A 127 -21.21 7.85 -7.16
CA PHE A 127 -22.55 8.41 -6.93
C PHE A 127 -22.77 9.72 -7.66
N LEU A 128 -21.76 10.59 -7.74
CA LEU A 128 -21.90 11.89 -8.41
C LEU A 128 -21.64 11.80 -9.92
N LEU A 129 -20.50 11.27 -10.38
CA LEU A 129 -20.19 11.26 -11.82
C LEU A 129 -21.06 10.27 -12.61
N LEU A 130 -21.25 9.03 -12.15
CA LEU A 130 -22.15 8.10 -12.85
C LEU A 130 -23.62 8.57 -12.74
N GLY A 131 -24.02 9.10 -11.58
CA GLY A 131 -25.35 9.68 -11.39
C GLY A 131 -25.61 10.85 -12.35
N LEU A 132 -24.63 11.75 -12.51
CA LEU A 132 -24.69 12.85 -13.48
C LEU A 132 -24.71 12.34 -14.92
N PHE A 133 -23.90 11.32 -15.24
CA PHE A 133 -23.89 10.73 -16.58
C PHE A 133 -25.25 10.13 -16.94
N VAL A 134 -25.85 9.36 -16.03
CA VAL A 134 -27.20 8.81 -16.23
C VAL A 134 -28.21 9.93 -16.40
N ALA A 135 -28.19 10.95 -15.53
CA ALA A 135 -29.10 12.08 -15.61
C ALA A 135 -29.03 12.80 -16.97
N VAL A 136 -27.83 12.96 -17.53
CA VAL A 136 -27.62 13.58 -18.86
C VAL A 136 -28.08 12.68 -20.01
N VAL A 137 -27.96 11.36 -19.88
CA VAL A 137 -28.39 10.43 -20.93
C VAL A 137 -29.91 10.22 -20.92
N THR A 138 -30.53 10.26 -19.75
CA THR A 138 -31.98 10.04 -19.59
C THR A 138 -32.83 11.30 -19.63
N GLY A 139 -32.22 12.46 -19.38
CA GLY A 139 -32.88 13.78 -19.40
C GLY A 139 -32.83 14.42 -20.78
#